data_AF-A0A7R9QLI2-F1
#
_entry.id   AF-A0A7R9QLI2-F1
#
_cell.length_a   1.000
_cell.length_b   1.000
_cell.length_c   1.000
_cell.angle_alpha   90.00
_cell.angle_beta   90.00
_cell.angle_gamma   90.00
#
_symmetry.space_group_name_H-M   'P 1'
#
loop_
_entity.id
_entity.type
_entity.pdbx_description
1 polymer ?
#
loop_
_entity_poly.entity_id
_entity_poly.type
_entity_poly.pdbx_seq_one_letter_code
_entity_poly.pdbx_strand_id
1 'polypeptide(L)' 'MANSNDPAITKKEIRFPIGTGIAGTVAKTGQALNIPDAYEDQRFNRDIDQMTGYTTKNLLAMP' A
#
# COMPACT_ATOMS: atom_id res chain seq x y z
N MET A 1 -0.95 8.59 40.53
CA MET A 1 -1.54 9.21 39.33
C MET A 1 -1.12 8.37 38.13
N ALA A 2 -1.97 7.43 37.72
CA ALA A 2 -1.74 6.59 36.55
C ALA A 2 -2.43 7.26 35.36
N ASN A 3 -1.66 7.76 34.40
CA ASN A 3 -2.17 8.06 33.05
C ASN A 3 -1.48 7.12 32.08
N SER A 4 -2.11 5.97 31.93
CA SER A 4 -1.88 5.01 30.85
C SER A 4 -2.49 5.59 29.58
N ASN A 5 -1.66 6.08 28.66
CA ASN A 5 -2.07 6.26 27.26
C ASN A 5 -0.84 6.03 26.37
N ASP A 6 -0.43 4.77 26.33
CA ASP A 6 0.63 4.26 25.49
C ASP A 6 0.06 3.97 24.10
N PRO A 7 0.68 4.44 22.99
CA PRO A 7 0.56 3.72 21.74
C PRO A 7 1.95 3.43 21.19
N ALA A 8 2.66 2.50 21.85
CA ALA A 8 3.72 1.70 21.26
C ALA A 8 3.21 0.79 20.12
N ILE A 9 2.57 1.37 19.10
CA ILE A 9 2.38 0.82 17.76
C ILE A 9 2.56 1.97 16.76
N THR A 10 3.79 2.50 16.65
CA THR A 10 4.20 3.40 15.56
C THR A 10 4.29 2.62 14.25
N LYS A 11 3.16 2.18 13.69
CA LYS A 11 3.09 1.76 12.29
C LYS A 11 3.14 3.02 11.43
N LYS A 12 4.35 3.36 10.99
CA LYS A 12 4.67 4.40 10.00
C LYS A 12 3.62 4.37 8.87
N GLU A 13 2.77 5.38 8.83
CA GLU A 13 1.87 5.59 7.69
C GLU A 13 2.71 5.70 6.41
N ILE A 14 2.34 4.95 5.37
CA ILE A 14 2.95 5.05 4.06
C ILE A 14 2.11 6.05 3.25
N ARG A 15 2.68 7.22 2.93
CA ARG A 15 2.01 8.29 2.19
C ARG A 15 2.64 8.44 0.81
N PHE A 16 1.81 8.47 -0.23
CA PHE A 16 2.21 8.71 -1.62
C PHE A 16 1.15 9.55 -2.34
N PRO A 17 1.52 10.29 -3.41
CA PRO A 17 0.57 11.10 -4.17
C PRO A 17 -0.54 10.29 -4.83
N ILE A 18 -1.71 10.91 -5.04
CA ILE A 18 -2.78 10.35 -5.87
C ILE A 18 -2.25 10.16 -7.30
N GLY A 19 -2.49 8.98 -7.87
CA GLY A 19 -1.95 8.56 -9.17
C GLY A 19 -0.63 7.78 -9.09
N THR A 20 0.01 7.70 -7.92
CA THR A 20 1.21 6.87 -7.73
C THR A 20 0.83 5.50 -7.20
N GLY A 21 1.40 4.45 -7.79
CA GLY A 21 1.11 3.09 -7.35
C GLY A 21 -0.19 2.52 -7.91
N ILE A 22 -0.49 1.26 -7.55
CA ILE A 22 -1.81 0.67 -7.84
C ILE A 22 -2.90 1.46 -7.12
N ALA A 23 -2.73 1.72 -5.83
CA ALA A 23 -3.71 2.42 -5.00
C ALA A 23 -3.98 3.84 -5.51
N GLY A 24 -2.95 4.60 -5.89
CA GLY A 24 -3.13 5.92 -6.47
C GLY A 24 -3.82 5.89 -7.83
N THR A 25 -3.58 4.86 -8.64
CA THR A 25 -4.25 4.68 -9.95
C THR A 25 -5.74 4.39 -9.77
N VAL A 26 -6.09 3.49 -8.85
CA VAL A 26 -7.49 3.17 -8.52
C VAL A 26 -8.20 4.39 -7.95
N ALA A 27 -7.58 5.10 -7.00
CA ALA A 27 -8.13 6.33 -6.43
C ALA A 27 -8.36 7.44 -7.47
N LYS A 28 -7.50 7.53 -8.51
CA LYS A 28 -7.64 8.51 -9.59
C LYS A 28 -8.70 8.11 -10.63
N THR A 29 -8.76 6.83 -10.98
CA THR A 29 -9.60 6.33 -12.10
C THR A 29 -11.00 5.90 -11.66
N GLY A 30 -11.18 5.57 -10.37
CA GLY A 30 -12.41 4.97 -9.88
C GLY A 30 -12.67 3.55 -10.41
N GLN A 31 -11.66 2.90 -10.99
CA GLN A 31 -11.79 1.56 -11.55
C GLN A 31 -11.14 0.52 -10.64
N ALA A 32 -11.87 -0.57 -10.39
CA ALA A 32 -11.31 -1.72 -9.69
C ALA A 32 -10.20 -2.37 -10.53
N LEU A 33 -9.07 -2.69 -9.90
CA LEU A 33 -7.96 -3.39 -10.51
C LEU A 33 -7.75 -4.73 -9.82
N ASN A 34 -7.85 -5.81 -10.60
CA ASN A 34 -7.44 -7.14 -10.20
C ASN A 34 -6.10 -7.46 -10.85
N ILE A 35 -5.05 -7.58 -10.05
CA ILE A 35 -3.66 -7.79 -10.48
C ILE A 35 -3.21 -9.17 -10.01
N PRO A 36 -3.15 -10.16 -10.93
CA PRO A 36 -2.73 -11.52 -10.60
C PRO A 36 -1.25 -11.61 -10.20
N ASP A 37 -0.40 -10.77 -10.79
CA ASP A 37 1.01 -10.65 -10.43
C ASP A 37 1.39 -9.17 -10.25
N ALA A 38 1.65 -8.77 -8.99
CA ALA A 38 2.01 -7.41 -8.65
C ALA A 38 3.39 -7.03 -9.21
N TYR A 39 4.33 -7.97 -9.35
CA TYR A 39 5.67 -7.68 -9.86
C TYR A 39 5.67 -7.49 -11.38
N GLU A 40 4.72 -8.05 -12.12
CA GLU A 40 4.57 -7.79 -13.56
C GLU A 40 3.92 -6.42 -13.85
N ASP A 41 3.23 -5.82 -12.88
CA ASP A 41 2.61 -4.51 -13.05
C ASP A 41 3.61 -3.36 -12.85
N GLN A 42 3.80 -2.52 -13.87
CA GLN A 42 4.70 -1.37 -13.82
C GLN A 42 4.33 -0.33 -12.77
N ARG A 43 3.06 -0.32 -12.33
CA ARG A 43 2.56 0.61 -11.32
C ARG A 43 2.83 0.08 -9.90
N PHE A 44 3.37 -1.11 -9.72
CA PHE A 44 3.67 -1.66 -8.40
C PHE A 44 5.02 -1.14 -7.86
N ASN A 45 5.01 -0.62 -6.64
CA ASN A 45 6.24 -0.17 -5.97
C ASN A 45 6.82 -1.30 -5.11
N ARG A 46 7.89 -1.93 -5.62
CA ARG A 46 8.60 -3.03 -4.97
C ARG A 46 9.44 -2.57 -3.76
N ASP A 47 9.73 -1.28 -3.65
CA ASP A 47 10.56 -0.74 -2.56
C ASP A 47 9.87 -0.94 -1.20
N ILE A 48 8.55 -0.82 -1.16
CA ILE A 48 7.75 -1.03 0.05
C ILE A 48 7.82 -2.50 0.50
N ASP A 49 7.72 -3.43 -0.45
CA ASP A 49 7.85 -4.86 -0.21
C ASP A 49 9.25 -5.21 0.31
N GLN A 50 10.29 -4.66 -0.33
CA GLN A 50 11.67 -4.82 0.12
C GLN A 50 11.91 -4.26 1.53
N MET A 51 11.34 -3.09 1.85
CA MET A 51 11.45 -2.46 3.16
C MET A 51 10.70 -3.23 4.26
N THR A 52 9.60 -3.89 3.92
CA THR A 52 8.77 -4.65 4.88
C THR A 52 9.16 -6.12 4.98
N GLY A 53 9.99 -6.61 4.05
CA GLY A 53 10.35 -8.02 3.93
C GLY A 53 9.19 -8.90 3.44
N TYR A 54 8.11 -8.28 2.94
CA TYR A 54 6.96 -8.97 2.37
C TYR A 54 7.07 -9.02 0.84
N THR A 55 6.54 -10.10 0.25
CA THR A 55 6.42 -10.24 -1.20
C THR A 55 4.96 -10.36 -1.57
N THR A 56 4.43 -9.30 -2.16
CA THR A 56 3.08 -9.19 -2.68
C THR A 56 3.01 -9.94 -4.00
N LYS A 57 2.29 -11.06 -4.02
CA LYS A 57 2.11 -11.85 -5.25
C LYS A 57 0.97 -11.30 -6.08
N ASN A 58 -0.21 -11.16 -5.48
CA ASN A 58 -1.44 -10.72 -6.13
C ASN A 58 -2.07 -9.58 -5.33
N LEU A 59 -2.81 -8.72 -6.03
CA LEU A 59 -3.40 -7.53 -5.45
C LEU A 59 -4.74 -7.19 -6.09
N LEU A 60 -5.77 -6.99 -5.26
CA LEU A 60 -7.06 -6.45 -5.66
C LEU A 60 -7.24 -5.08 -5.01
N ALA A 61 -7.53 -4.06 -5.81
CA ALA A 61 -7.75 -2.71 -5.32
C ALA A 61 -9.05 -2.13 -5.91
N MET A 62 -9.84 -1.47 -5.06
CA MET A 62 -11.10 -0.82 -5.40
C MET A 62 -11.11 0.60 -4.80
N PRO A 63 -11.75 1.57 -5.47
CA PRO A 63 -11.85 2.94 -4.99
C PRO A 63 -12.76 3.05 -3.75
#